data_AF-A0A5J4VN02-F1
#
_entry.id   AF-A0A5J4VN02-F1
#
_cell.length_a   1.000
_cell.length_b   1.000
_cell.length_c   1.000
_cell.angle_alpha   90.00
_cell.angle_beta   90.00
_cell.angle_gamma   90.00
#
_symmetry.space_group_name_H-M   'P 1'
#
loop_
_entity.id
_entity.type
_entity.pdbx_description
1 polymer ?
#
loop_
_entity_poly.entity_id
_entity_poly.type
_entity_poly.pdbx_seq_one_letter_code
_entity_poly.pdbx_strand_id
1 'polypeptide(L)'
;MPAQLIERITDQDRCKALIYDTNRFSEDPLVVDKMLLFVAEIKGHTDEKYINEVINWAPILRNIDITTNRQTIGEFMYNHLVDHQLLHDKTERKLTNLIDTNNEIMLFNNYYLWPLIYTCHLIIGEIVIVTTFTKHTNFNSFLKEFINLRQQAKDAKNEGLGQFCKLILNQAFGGDALNSEKMHFVHGDTDSLTQAISGNPNRGPEQLFEEIFKDKGFFDRYKDGVFSENGKK
;
A
#
# COMPACT_ATOMS: atom_id res chain seq x y z
N MET A 1 -11.81 8.04 -6.49
CA MET A 1 -12.03 9.06 -5.44
C MET A 1 -11.60 8.52 -4.09
N PRO A 2 -10.96 9.32 -3.23
CA PRO A 2 -10.49 8.87 -1.92
C PRO A 2 -11.68 8.53 -0.99
N ALA A 3 -11.56 7.43 -0.25
CA ALA A 3 -12.53 7.04 0.77
C ALA A 3 -12.67 8.17 1.80
N GLN A 4 -13.90 8.49 2.20
CA GLN A 4 -14.16 9.58 3.14
C GLN A 4 -13.97 9.07 4.57
N LEU A 5 -13.29 9.86 5.39
CA LEU A 5 -13.17 9.62 6.83
C LEU A 5 -14.57 9.69 7.48
N ILE A 6 -14.93 8.66 8.24
CA ILE A 6 -16.18 8.62 9.01
C ILE A 6 -15.91 9.02 10.46
N GLU A 7 -15.08 8.25 11.16
CA GLU A 7 -14.84 8.42 12.59
C GLU A 7 -13.44 7.94 12.98
N ARG A 8 -12.89 8.55 14.05
CA ARG A 8 -11.71 8.07 14.77
C ARG A 8 -12.14 7.56 16.14
N ILE A 9 -11.84 6.30 16.44
CA ILE A 9 -12.33 5.60 17.63
C ILE A 9 -11.14 5.24 18.51
N THR A 10 -11.17 5.66 19.77
CA THR A 10 -10.18 5.31 20.81
C THR A 10 -10.75 4.38 21.88
N ASP A 11 -12.07 4.19 21.89
CA ASP A 11 -12.75 3.26 22.79
C ASP A 11 -12.34 1.81 22.48
N GLN A 12 -11.77 1.12 23.47
CA GLN A 12 -11.15 -0.19 23.27
C GLN A 12 -12.16 -1.26 22.87
N ASP A 13 -13.35 -1.25 23.45
CA ASP A 13 -14.38 -2.26 23.19
C ASP A 13 -14.95 -2.11 21.77
N ARG A 14 -15.21 -0.86 21.34
CA ARG A 14 -15.60 -0.56 19.95
C ARG A 14 -14.50 -0.91 18.96
N CYS A 15 -13.24 -0.60 19.27
CA CYS A 15 -12.09 -0.95 18.42
C CYS A 15 -11.98 -2.47 18.25
N LYS A 16 -12.07 -3.24 19.35
CA LYS A 16 -12.05 -4.70 19.31
C LYS A 16 -13.23 -5.27 18.53
N ALA A 17 -14.43 -4.74 18.74
CA ALA A 17 -15.63 -5.17 18.01
C ALA A 17 -15.45 -4.99 16.48
N LEU A 18 -14.81 -3.93 16.03
CA LEU A 18 -14.51 -3.70 14.61
C LEU A 18 -13.41 -4.61 14.07
N ILE A 19 -12.30 -4.76 14.80
CA ILE A 19 -11.16 -5.56 14.36
C ILE A 19 -11.51 -7.06 14.30
N TYR A 20 -12.28 -7.53 15.28
CA TYR A 20 -12.67 -8.93 15.44
C TYR A 20 -14.10 -9.22 14.98
N ASP A 21 -14.70 -8.34 14.17
CA ASP A 21 -16.04 -8.56 13.62
C ASP A 21 -16.09 -9.91 12.88
N THR A 22 -16.98 -10.81 13.33
CA THR A 22 -17.17 -12.14 12.74
C THR A 22 -17.63 -12.06 11.28
N ASN A 23 -18.28 -10.96 10.89
CA ASN A 23 -18.73 -10.71 9.54
C ASN A 23 -17.57 -10.57 8.54
N ARG A 24 -16.32 -10.43 8.99
CA ARG A 24 -15.14 -10.41 8.10
C ARG A 24 -14.97 -11.70 7.28
N PHE A 25 -15.60 -12.79 7.70
CA PHE A 25 -15.64 -14.07 6.99
C PHE A 25 -16.95 -14.29 6.21
N SER A 26 -17.86 -13.32 6.21
CA SER A 26 -19.13 -13.44 5.51
C SER A 26 -18.92 -13.36 4.00
N GLU A 27 -19.59 -14.25 3.28
CA GLU A 27 -19.71 -14.20 1.82
C GLU A 27 -20.99 -13.45 1.37
N ASP A 28 -21.88 -13.09 2.31
CA ASP A 28 -23.13 -12.40 2.00
C ASP A 28 -22.86 -10.94 1.59
N PRO A 29 -23.16 -10.54 0.35
CA PRO A 29 -22.96 -9.18 -0.13
C PRO A 29 -23.68 -8.12 0.72
N LEU A 30 -24.85 -8.43 1.28
CA LEU A 30 -25.62 -7.48 2.11
C LEU A 30 -24.94 -7.17 3.44
N VAL A 31 -24.16 -8.11 3.95
CA VAL A 31 -23.33 -7.96 5.15
C VAL A 31 -22.04 -7.26 4.80
N VAL A 32 -21.33 -7.75 3.77
CA VAL A 32 -20.06 -7.20 3.32
C VAL A 32 -20.21 -5.74 2.93
N ASP A 33 -21.25 -5.33 2.19
CA ASP A 33 -21.44 -3.95 1.76
C ASP A 33 -21.62 -2.97 2.94
N LYS A 34 -22.13 -3.44 4.08
CA LYS A 34 -22.32 -2.62 5.29
C LYS A 34 -21.08 -2.52 6.15
N MET A 35 -20.09 -3.40 5.99
CA MET A 35 -18.86 -3.34 6.77
C MET A 35 -18.07 -2.06 6.44
N LEU A 36 -17.42 -1.48 7.44
CA LEU A 36 -16.55 -0.31 7.26
C LEU A 36 -15.14 -0.73 6.88
N LEU A 37 -14.46 0.11 6.10
CA LEU A 37 -13.01 0.02 5.96
C LEU A 37 -12.38 0.72 7.16
N PHE A 38 -11.24 0.23 7.63
CA PHE A 38 -10.53 0.90 8.71
C PHE A 38 -9.02 0.80 8.59
N VAL A 39 -8.35 1.76 9.21
CA VAL A 39 -6.92 1.73 9.52
C VAL A 39 -6.79 1.72 11.03
N ALA A 40 -6.13 0.70 11.56
CA ALA A 40 -5.86 0.55 12.98
C ALA A 40 -4.39 0.88 13.26
N GLU A 41 -4.17 1.64 14.32
CA GLU A 41 -2.86 1.90 14.91
C GLU A 41 -2.71 0.97 16.11
N ILE A 42 -1.81 0.00 16.01
CA ILE A 42 -1.70 -1.10 16.97
C ILE A 42 -0.25 -1.46 17.27
N LYS A 43 -0.05 -2.12 18.40
CA LYS A 43 1.16 -2.87 18.72
C LYS A 43 0.77 -4.34 18.94
N GLY A 44 1.49 -5.24 18.27
CA GLY A 44 1.20 -6.66 18.30
C GLY A 44 2.47 -7.49 18.29
N HIS A 45 2.38 -8.69 18.85
CA HIS A 45 3.47 -9.66 18.86
C HIS A 45 2.97 -10.99 18.31
N THR A 46 3.86 -11.76 17.70
CA THR A 46 3.55 -13.11 17.26
C THR A 46 3.75 -14.06 18.44
N ASP A 47 2.81 -14.98 18.65
CA ASP A 47 2.94 -15.99 19.71
C ASP A 47 4.18 -16.87 19.44
N GLU A 48 5.01 -17.04 20.47
CA GLU A 48 6.28 -17.77 20.42
C GLU A 48 6.14 -19.17 19.81
N LYS A 49 4.98 -19.81 20.01
CA LYS A 49 4.68 -21.14 19.47
C LYS A 49 4.67 -21.18 17.94
N TYR A 50 4.35 -20.07 17.29
CA TYR A 50 4.18 -19.95 15.84
C TYR A 50 5.32 -19.21 15.15
N ILE A 51 6.37 -18.79 15.88
CA ILE A 51 7.53 -18.09 15.29
C ILE A 51 8.13 -18.88 14.13
N ASN A 52 8.33 -20.19 14.30
CA ASN A 52 8.93 -21.04 13.26
C ASN A 52 8.07 -21.14 11.99
N GLU A 53 6.75 -20.95 12.09
CA GLU A 53 5.85 -20.96 10.94
C GLU A 53 5.95 -19.63 10.16
N VAL A 54 6.04 -18.52 10.89
CA VAL A 54 5.98 -17.18 10.33
C VAL A 54 7.36 -16.66 9.88
N ILE A 55 8.46 -17.12 10.50
CA ILE A 55 9.82 -16.61 10.25
C ILE A 55 10.26 -16.77 8.79
N ASN A 56 9.76 -17.78 8.08
CA ASN A 56 10.11 -18.02 6.68
C ASN A 56 9.54 -16.97 5.71
N TRP A 57 8.52 -16.22 6.12
CA TRP A 57 7.85 -15.25 5.25
C TRP A 57 7.58 -13.88 5.90
N ALA A 58 7.89 -13.70 7.20
CA ALA A 58 7.94 -12.41 7.92
C ALA A 58 7.02 -11.33 7.33
N PRO A 59 5.71 -11.42 7.59
CA PRO A 59 4.66 -10.86 6.74
C PRO A 59 4.57 -9.33 6.79
N ILE A 60 5.26 -8.69 7.74
CA ILE A 60 5.20 -7.24 7.95
C ILE A 60 6.35 -6.55 7.22
N LEU A 61 6.09 -5.99 6.05
CA LEU A 61 7.08 -5.21 5.30
C LEU A 61 7.06 -3.75 5.79
N ARG A 62 8.15 -3.28 6.39
CA ARG A 62 8.26 -1.91 6.92
C ARG A 62 9.64 -1.34 6.66
N ASN A 63 9.68 -0.02 6.48
CA ASN A 63 10.93 0.72 6.48
C ASN A 63 11.18 1.23 7.90
N ILE A 64 12.18 0.66 8.58
CA ILE A 64 12.51 0.95 9.98
C ILE A 64 13.99 1.31 10.15
N ASP A 65 14.30 1.98 11.25
CA ASP A 65 15.67 2.32 11.61
C ASP A 65 16.32 1.14 12.34
N ILE A 66 17.43 0.65 11.80
CA ILE A 66 18.19 -0.47 12.37
C ILE A 66 19.61 0.02 12.68
N THR A 67 20.01 -0.12 13.93
CA THR A 67 21.39 0.13 14.35
C THR A 67 22.24 -1.12 14.09
N THR A 68 23.31 -1.00 13.31
CA THR A 68 24.22 -2.11 12.94
C THR A 68 25.25 -2.43 14.04
N ASN A 69 24.84 -2.39 15.31
CA ASN A 69 25.68 -2.75 16.45
C ASN A 69 25.53 -4.25 16.78
N ARG A 70 26.49 -4.79 17.55
CA ARG A 70 26.53 -6.22 17.89
C ARG A 70 25.25 -6.73 18.57
N GLN A 71 24.58 -5.90 19.36
CA GLN A 71 23.39 -6.28 20.12
C GLN A 71 22.15 -6.46 19.23
N THR A 72 22.01 -5.60 18.21
CA THR A 72 20.83 -5.57 17.34
C THR A 72 20.91 -6.58 16.21
N ILE A 73 22.04 -6.66 15.49
CA ILE A 73 22.17 -7.57 14.33
C ILE A 73 22.74 -8.95 14.70
N GLY A 74 23.16 -9.12 15.96
CA GLY A 74 23.79 -10.34 16.46
C GLY A 74 25.27 -10.44 16.12
N GLU A 75 25.97 -11.30 16.85
CA GLU A 75 27.43 -11.45 16.76
C GLU A 75 27.90 -11.91 15.38
N PHE A 76 27.18 -12.85 14.76
CA PHE A 76 27.53 -13.38 13.44
C PHE A 76 27.55 -12.29 12.36
N MET A 77 26.45 -11.54 12.25
CA MET A 77 26.34 -10.45 11.26
C MET A 77 27.31 -9.31 11.58
N TYR A 78 27.51 -9.00 12.85
CA TYR A 78 28.45 -7.95 13.25
C TYR A 78 29.90 -8.31 12.88
N ASN A 79 30.33 -9.54 13.16
CA ASN A 79 31.67 -10.00 12.79
C ASN A 79 31.86 -9.98 11.27
N HIS A 80 30.83 -10.37 10.50
CA HIS A 80 30.85 -10.25 9.04
C HIS A 80 31.05 -8.80 8.57
N LEU A 81 30.38 -7.82 9.18
CA LEU A 81 30.58 -6.41 8.83
C LEU A 81 32.01 -5.95 9.12
N VAL A 82 32.57 -6.34 10.27
CA VAL A 82 33.94 -5.97 10.68
C VAL A 82 34.98 -6.61 9.76
N ASP A 83 34.88 -7.92 9.52
CA ASP A 83 35.84 -8.69 8.72
C ASP A 83 35.91 -8.20 7.27
N HIS A 84 34.79 -7.71 6.73
CA HIS A 84 34.70 -7.17 5.37
C HIS A 84 34.82 -5.64 5.29
N GLN A 85 35.19 -4.95 6.40
CA GLN A 85 35.35 -3.49 6.46
C GLN A 85 34.09 -2.71 6.02
N LEU A 86 32.90 -3.28 6.27
CA LEU A 86 31.62 -2.66 5.99
C LEU A 86 31.21 -1.70 7.12
N LEU A 87 30.25 -0.82 6.83
CA LEU A 87 29.69 0.12 7.80
C LEU A 87 29.03 -0.64 8.96
N HIS A 88 29.52 -0.40 10.18
CA HIS A 88 29.01 -0.94 11.44
C HIS A 88 28.81 0.20 12.45
N ASP A 89 28.04 -0.07 13.51
CA ASP A 89 27.72 0.87 14.59
C ASP A 89 27.07 2.19 14.13
N LYS A 90 26.25 2.11 13.06
CA LYS A 90 25.44 3.23 12.55
C LYS A 90 23.97 2.84 12.48
N THR A 91 23.10 3.84 12.62
CA THR A 91 21.65 3.66 12.38
C THR A 91 21.34 3.95 10.92
N GLU A 92 20.76 2.97 10.25
CA GLU A 92 20.36 3.04 8.85
C GLU A 92 18.88 2.70 8.70
N ARG A 93 18.18 3.46 7.85
CA ARG A 93 16.78 3.25 7.50
C ARG A 93 16.69 2.16 6.43
N LYS A 94 16.14 1.00 6.76
CA LYS A 94 16.07 -0.16 5.84
C LYS A 94 14.65 -0.67 5.68
N LEU A 95 14.29 -0.93 4.43
CA LEU A 95 13.11 -1.72 4.09
C LEU A 95 13.39 -3.18 4.45
N THR A 96 12.63 -3.72 5.39
CA THR A 96 12.82 -5.08 5.88
C THR A 96 11.48 -5.75 6.17
N ASN A 97 11.54 -7.06 6.34
CA ASN A 97 10.43 -7.91 6.75
C ASN A 97 10.51 -8.17 8.26
N LEU A 98 9.38 -8.07 8.95
CA LEU A 98 9.22 -8.30 10.38
C LEU A 98 8.21 -9.41 10.63
N ILE A 99 8.43 -10.18 11.69
CA ILE A 99 7.48 -11.21 12.14
C ILE A 99 6.31 -10.61 12.93
N ASP A 100 6.51 -9.46 13.56
CA ASP A 100 5.52 -8.73 14.36
C ASP A 100 5.78 -7.21 14.31
N THR A 101 5.15 -6.42 15.21
CA THR A 101 5.33 -4.96 15.19
C THR A 101 6.63 -4.49 15.83
N ASN A 102 7.57 -5.38 16.16
CA ASN A 102 8.87 -5.05 16.75
C ASN A 102 8.77 -4.10 17.96
N ASN A 103 7.77 -4.32 18.82
CA ASN A 103 7.45 -3.45 19.95
C ASN A 103 7.10 -1.98 19.64
N GLU A 104 6.96 -1.64 18.36
CA GLU A 104 6.54 -0.32 17.90
C GLU A 104 5.05 -0.29 17.57
N ILE A 105 4.50 0.91 17.58
CA ILE A 105 3.15 1.19 17.13
C ILE A 105 3.17 1.33 15.61
N MET A 106 2.34 0.55 14.93
CA MET A 106 2.28 0.52 13.46
C MET A 106 0.84 0.64 12.97
N LEU A 107 0.69 1.25 11.80
CA LEU A 107 -0.59 1.39 11.11
C LEU A 107 -0.82 0.20 10.18
N PHE A 108 -2.03 -0.37 10.25
CA PHE A 108 -2.47 -1.44 9.36
C PHE A 108 -3.88 -1.13 8.86
N ASN A 109 -4.09 -1.27 7.54
CA ASN A 109 -5.46 -1.33 7.02
C ASN A 109 -6.10 -2.68 7.38
N ASN A 110 -7.43 -2.76 7.36
CA ASN A 110 -8.16 -3.97 7.70
C ASN A 110 -7.80 -5.18 6.81
N TYR A 111 -7.55 -4.95 5.51
CA TYR A 111 -7.15 -6.00 4.56
C TYR A 111 -5.81 -6.65 4.89
N TYR A 112 -4.90 -5.89 5.50
CA TYR A 112 -3.60 -6.38 5.90
C TYR A 112 -3.62 -6.94 7.33
N LEU A 113 -4.36 -6.27 8.22
CA LEU A 113 -4.44 -6.67 9.63
C LEU A 113 -5.13 -8.02 9.83
N TRP A 114 -6.21 -8.31 9.08
CA TRP A 114 -6.95 -9.57 9.26
C TRP A 114 -6.13 -10.82 8.92
N PRO A 115 -5.40 -10.89 7.79
CA PRO A 115 -4.47 -11.98 7.53
C PRO A 115 -3.38 -12.11 8.59
N LEU A 116 -2.84 -10.98 9.11
CA LEU A 116 -1.83 -11.03 10.17
C LEU A 116 -2.37 -11.69 11.45
N ILE A 117 -3.60 -11.35 11.85
CA ILE A 117 -4.24 -11.97 13.02
C ILE A 117 -4.52 -13.46 12.77
N TYR A 118 -5.09 -13.79 11.61
CA TYR A 118 -5.64 -15.12 11.36
C TYR A 118 -4.59 -16.14 10.91
N THR A 119 -3.76 -15.76 9.94
CA THR A 119 -2.78 -16.65 9.29
C THR A 119 -1.41 -16.54 9.96
N CYS A 120 -1.04 -15.35 10.43
CA CYS A 120 0.29 -15.11 11.00
C CYS A 120 0.28 -15.11 12.54
N HIS A 121 -0.84 -15.47 13.17
CA HIS A 121 -0.99 -15.58 14.61
C HIS A 121 -0.58 -14.30 15.38
N LEU A 122 -0.79 -13.13 14.77
CA LEU A 122 -0.49 -11.84 15.39
C LEU A 122 -1.48 -11.58 16.54
N ILE A 123 -0.96 -11.53 17.76
CA ILE A 123 -1.70 -11.13 18.95
C ILE A 123 -1.60 -9.61 19.09
N ILE A 124 -2.75 -8.93 19.05
CA ILE A 124 -2.81 -7.49 19.29
C ILE A 124 -2.73 -7.24 20.80
N GLY A 125 -1.64 -6.61 21.24
CA GLY A 125 -1.45 -6.24 22.64
C GLY A 125 -2.08 -4.89 22.98
N GLU A 126 -1.86 -3.90 22.12
CA GLU A 126 -2.35 -2.52 22.32
C GLU A 126 -3.01 -2.00 21.05
N ILE A 127 -4.17 -1.36 21.21
CA ILE A 127 -4.86 -0.62 20.15
C ILE A 127 -4.85 0.85 20.53
N VAL A 128 -4.20 1.69 19.74
CA VAL A 128 -4.14 3.14 19.99
C VAL A 128 -5.40 3.80 19.43
N ILE A 129 -5.71 3.52 18.16
CA ILE A 129 -6.85 4.12 17.49
C ILE A 129 -7.31 3.26 16.30
N VAL A 130 -8.60 3.29 16.00
CA VAL A 130 -9.17 2.76 14.76
C VAL A 130 -9.85 3.90 14.02
N THR A 131 -9.38 4.18 12.81
CA THR A 131 -9.95 5.19 11.92
C THR A 131 -10.78 4.51 10.85
N THR A 132 -12.06 4.83 10.75
CA THR A 132 -13.00 4.22 9.81
C THR A 132 -13.26 5.08 8.58
N PHE A 133 -13.50 4.44 7.44
CA PHE A 133 -13.66 5.08 6.14
C PHE A 133 -14.87 4.51 5.38
N THR A 134 -15.48 5.33 4.54
CA THR A 134 -16.54 4.90 3.63
C THR A 134 -16.00 3.96 2.56
N LYS A 135 -16.81 2.98 2.16
CA LYS A 135 -16.53 2.18 0.96
C LYS A 135 -16.88 3.01 -0.28
N HIS A 136 -15.88 3.30 -1.10
CA HIS A 136 -16.13 4.04 -2.33
C HIS A 136 -16.61 3.09 -3.44
N THR A 137 -17.92 2.87 -3.51
CA THR A 137 -18.54 1.96 -4.50
C THR A 137 -19.02 2.67 -5.77
N ASN A 138 -19.00 4.01 -5.82
CA ASN A 138 -19.49 4.79 -6.96
C ASN A 138 -18.73 4.50 -8.26
N PHE A 139 -17.50 4.00 -8.17
CA PHE A 139 -16.70 3.60 -9.33
C PHE A 139 -16.99 2.16 -9.80
N ASN A 140 -17.73 1.37 -9.02
CA ASN A 140 -18.02 -0.03 -9.34
C ASN A 140 -18.91 -0.18 -10.57
N SER A 141 -19.84 0.75 -10.81
CA SER A 141 -20.69 0.72 -12.01
C SER A 141 -19.85 0.83 -13.28
N PHE A 142 -18.95 1.82 -13.31
CA PHE A 142 -17.98 2.02 -14.40
C PHE A 142 -17.09 0.80 -14.59
N LEU A 143 -16.50 0.26 -13.52
CA LEU A 143 -15.66 -0.95 -13.61
C LEU A 143 -16.43 -2.14 -14.17
N LYS A 144 -17.63 -2.41 -13.65
CA LYS A 144 -18.47 -3.53 -14.09
C LYS A 144 -18.84 -3.40 -15.57
N GLU A 145 -19.21 -2.21 -16.00
CA GLU A 145 -19.56 -1.94 -17.39
C GLU A 145 -18.38 -2.23 -18.33
N PHE A 146 -17.21 -1.65 -18.08
CA PHE A 146 -16.04 -1.82 -18.94
C PHE A 146 -15.43 -3.22 -18.88
N ILE A 147 -15.51 -3.92 -17.74
CA ILE A 147 -15.13 -5.33 -17.63
C ILE A 147 -16.08 -6.21 -18.45
N ASN A 148 -17.39 -5.97 -18.37
CA ASN A 148 -18.38 -6.72 -19.13
C ASN A 148 -18.21 -6.49 -20.64
N LEU A 149 -18.02 -5.24 -21.07
CA LEU A 149 -17.73 -4.89 -22.46
C LEU A 149 -16.46 -5.58 -22.95
N ARG A 150 -15.41 -5.63 -22.11
CA ARG A 150 -14.18 -6.34 -22.43
C ARG A 150 -14.40 -7.84 -22.56
N GLN A 151 -15.22 -8.44 -21.69
CA GLN A 151 -15.53 -9.87 -21.76
C GLN A 151 -16.27 -10.19 -23.06
N GLN A 152 -17.29 -9.40 -23.40
CA GLN A 152 -18.02 -9.53 -24.67
C GLN A 152 -17.10 -9.36 -25.88
N ALA A 153 -16.16 -8.41 -25.82
CA ALA A 153 -15.17 -8.21 -26.89
C ALA A 153 -14.26 -9.43 -27.06
N LYS A 154 -13.83 -10.08 -25.96
CA LYS A 154 -13.06 -11.33 -26.02
C LYS A 154 -13.88 -12.48 -26.62
N ASP A 155 -15.13 -12.62 -26.19
CA ASP A 155 -16.04 -13.68 -26.67
C ASP A 155 -16.31 -13.51 -28.18
N ALA A 156 -16.44 -12.26 -28.64
CA ALA A 156 -16.59 -11.89 -30.05
C ALA A 156 -15.27 -11.87 -30.85
N LYS A 157 -14.12 -12.20 -30.24
CA LYS A 157 -12.78 -12.09 -30.82
C LYS A 157 -12.44 -10.71 -31.40
N ASN A 158 -13.00 -9.65 -30.81
CA ASN A 158 -12.72 -8.26 -31.16
C ASN A 158 -11.58 -7.72 -30.28
N GLU A 159 -10.34 -7.91 -30.76
CA GLU A 159 -9.14 -7.49 -30.03
C GLU A 159 -9.07 -5.98 -29.81
N GLY A 160 -9.48 -5.17 -30.80
CA GLY A 160 -9.45 -3.71 -30.70
C GLY A 160 -10.31 -3.17 -29.56
N LEU A 161 -11.56 -3.64 -29.46
CA LEU A 161 -12.46 -3.26 -28.36
C LEU A 161 -11.97 -3.80 -27.02
N GLY A 162 -11.44 -5.03 -27.00
CA GLY A 162 -10.87 -5.63 -25.79
C GLY A 162 -9.68 -4.84 -25.24
N GLN A 163 -8.81 -4.33 -26.13
CA GLN A 163 -7.69 -3.47 -25.77
C GLN A 163 -8.14 -2.07 -25.35
N PHE A 164 -9.12 -1.49 -26.03
CA PHE A 164 -9.72 -0.22 -25.64
C PHE A 164 -10.27 -0.26 -24.20
N CYS A 165 -11.07 -1.27 -23.85
CA CYS A 165 -11.59 -1.42 -22.50
C CYS A 165 -10.47 -1.63 -21.46
N LYS A 166 -9.40 -2.38 -21.80
CA LYS A 166 -8.22 -2.54 -20.94
C LYS A 166 -7.53 -1.20 -20.67
N LEU A 167 -7.31 -0.39 -21.71
CA LEU A 167 -6.68 0.92 -21.57
C LEU A 167 -7.51 1.85 -20.69
N ILE A 168 -8.82 1.93 -20.90
CA ILE A 168 -9.72 2.75 -20.08
C ILE A 168 -9.69 2.33 -18.61
N LEU A 169 -9.71 1.03 -18.32
CA LEU A 169 -9.61 0.52 -16.95
C LEU A 169 -8.28 0.89 -16.28
N ASN A 170 -7.16 0.72 -16.99
CA ASN A 170 -5.84 1.09 -16.48
C ASN A 170 -5.70 2.60 -16.27
N GLN A 171 -6.21 3.40 -17.20
CA GLN A 171 -6.19 4.86 -17.11
C GLN A 171 -7.03 5.36 -15.95
N ALA A 172 -8.20 4.77 -15.70
CA ALA A 172 -9.04 5.22 -14.60
C ALA A 172 -8.43 4.92 -13.22
N PHE A 173 -7.57 3.90 -13.11
CA PHE A 173 -6.80 3.64 -11.88
C PHE A 173 -5.71 4.70 -11.64
N GLY A 174 -5.04 5.18 -12.70
CA GLY A 174 -4.02 6.24 -12.60
C GLY A 174 -4.59 7.66 -12.56
N GLY A 175 -5.75 7.90 -13.19
CA GLY A 175 -6.33 9.23 -13.39
C GLY A 175 -6.83 9.91 -12.10
N ASP A 176 -7.06 9.15 -11.03
CA ASP A 176 -7.40 9.72 -9.72
C ASP A 176 -6.21 10.44 -9.07
N ALA A 177 -4.99 9.92 -9.29
CA ALA A 177 -3.75 10.52 -8.76
C ALA A 177 -3.13 11.55 -9.72
N LEU A 178 -3.49 11.47 -11.01
CA LEU A 178 -2.86 12.24 -12.08
C LEU A 178 -3.81 13.28 -12.71
N ASN A 179 -3.25 14.42 -13.09
CA ASN A 179 -3.93 15.54 -13.73
C ASN A 179 -4.07 15.27 -15.23
N SER A 180 -5.26 14.77 -15.60
CA SER A 180 -5.63 14.44 -16.98
C SER A 180 -5.58 15.62 -17.95
N GLU A 181 -5.66 16.87 -17.48
CA GLU A 181 -5.53 18.06 -18.34
C GLU A 181 -4.10 18.29 -18.83
N LYS A 182 -3.13 17.71 -18.11
CA LYS A 182 -1.70 17.82 -18.44
C LYS A 182 -1.14 16.54 -19.06
N MET A 183 -1.98 15.56 -19.38
CA MET A 183 -1.57 14.29 -19.98
C MET A 183 -2.22 14.11 -21.34
N HIS A 184 -1.40 13.95 -22.37
CA HIS A 184 -1.82 13.73 -23.74
C HIS A 184 -1.39 12.34 -24.20
N PHE A 185 -2.33 11.53 -24.68
CA PHE A 185 -2.00 10.26 -25.31
C PHE A 185 -1.21 10.50 -26.60
N VAL A 186 -0.04 9.88 -26.74
CA VAL A 186 0.80 10.00 -27.94
C VAL A 186 0.77 8.71 -28.73
N HIS A 187 1.06 7.59 -28.08
CA HIS A 187 1.18 6.29 -28.72
C HIS A 187 0.99 5.17 -27.70
N GLY A 188 0.57 3.99 -28.15
CA GLY A 188 0.58 2.78 -27.33
C GLY A 188 0.82 1.57 -28.22
N ASP A 189 1.61 0.62 -27.72
CA ASP A 189 1.85 -0.68 -28.34
C ASP A 189 1.46 -1.76 -27.32
N THR A 190 0.99 -2.91 -27.76
CA THR A 190 0.65 -4.18 -27.05
C THR A 190 0.59 -4.15 -25.50
N ASP A 191 1.69 -3.83 -24.82
CA ASP A 191 1.82 -3.74 -23.37
C ASP A 191 2.38 -2.40 -22.82
N SER A 192 2.65 -1.41 -23.66
CA SER A 192 3.18 -0.09 -23.30
C SER A 192 2.28 1.07 -23.75
N LEU A 193 2.32 2.15 -22.97
CA LEU A 193 1.56 3.37 -23.21
C LEU A 193 2.47 4.58 -23.05
N THR A 194 2.57 5.38 -24.10
CA THR A 194 3.34 6.63 -24.13
C THR A 194 2.40 7.82 -24.04
N GLN A 195 2.56 8.58 -22.96
CA GLN A 195 1.82 9.81 -22.70
C GLN A 195 2.79 11.00 -22.69
N ALA A 196 2.47 12.05 -23.43
CA ALA A 196 3.14 13.34 -23.33
C ALA A 196 2.56 14.11 -22.15
N ILE A 197 3.45 14.81 -21.44
CA ILE A 197 3.10 15.59 -20.26
C ILE A 197 3.30 17.06 -20.56
N SER A 198 2.25 17.85 -20.35
CA SER A 198 2.30 19.29 -20.44
C SER A 198 2.92 19.85 -19.15
N GLY A 199 4.22 20.13 -19.23
CA GLY A 199 4.99 20.79 -18.18
C GLY A 199 4.67 22.29 -18.08
N ASN A 200 5.18 22.92 -17.03
CA ASN A 200 5.20 24.36 -16.89
C ASN A 200 6.26 24.96 -17.85
N PRO A 201 5.86 25.85 -18.78
CA PRO A 201 6.78 26.45 -19.76
C PRO A 201 7.85 27.36 -19.13
N ASN A 202 7.68 27.76 -17.87
CA ASN A 202 8.64 28.59 -17.14
C ASN A 202 9.69 27.78 -16.35
N ARG A 203 9.64 26.44 -16.45
CA ARG A 203 10.56 25.51 -15.76
C ARG A 203 11.26 24.64 -16.81
N GLY A 204 12.50 24.24 -16.55
CA GLY A 204 13.23 23.35 -17.45
C GLY A 204 12.76 21.89 -17.35
N PRO A 205 13.42 20.97 -18.06
CA PRO A 205 13.05 19.55 -18.12
C PRO A 205 13.15 18.82 -16.77
N GLU A 206 13.83 19.39 -15.78
CA GLU A 206 13.97 18.88 -14.41
C GLU A 206 12.65 18.77 -13.63
N GLN A 207 11.57 19.38 -14.13
CA GLN A 207 10.23 19.28 -13.54
C GLN A 207 9.60 17.88 -13.65
N LEU A 208 10.13 16.99 -14.51
CA LEU A 208 9.69 15.60 -14.67
C LEU A 208 8.15 15.44 -14.66
N PHE A 209 7.63 14.64 -13.73
CA PHE A 209 6.21 14.34 -13.55
C PHE A 209 5.54 15.24 -12.50
N GLU A 210 6.21 16.24 -11.94
CA GLU A 210 5.67 17.04 -10.82
C GLU A 210 4.37 17.75 -11.18
N GLU A 211 4.25 18.19 -12.43
CA GLU A 211 3.10 18.96 -12.90
C GLU A 211 1.85 18.11 -13.09
N ILE A 212 1.97 16.78 -13.17
CA ILE A 212 0.83 15.87 -13.34
C ILE A 212 0.22 15.42 -12.01
N PHE A 213 0.83 15.67 -10.85
CA PHE A 213 0.19 15.29 -9.59
C PHE A 213 -0.83 16.33 -9.14
N LYS A 214 -2.07 15.90 -8.90
CA LYS A 214 -3.17 16.78 -8.43
C LYS A 214 -2.92 17.29 -7.01
N ASP A 215 -2.41 16.42 -6.14
CA ASP A 215 -2.05 16.77 -4.76
C ASP A 215 -0.53 16.91 -4.63
N LYS A 216 -0.04 18.15 -4.84
CA LYS A 216 1.39 18.46 -4.71
C LYS A 216 1.90 18.24 -3.28
N GLY A 217 1.08 18.46 -2.26
CA GLY A 217 1.48 18.30 -0.86
C GLY A 217 1.68 16.83 -0.46
N PHE A 218 0.85 15.94 -1.01
CA PHE A 218 1.06 14.49 -0.90
C PHE A 218 2.28 14.05 -1.70
N PHE A 219 2.41 14.47 -2.96
CA PHE A 219 3.56 14.10 -3.80
C PHE A 219 4.89 14.55 -3.17
N ASP A 220 5.01 15.82 -2.74
CA ASP A 220 6.23 16.35 -2.14
C ASP A 220 6.60 15.63 -0.83
N ARG A 221 5.62 15.08 -0.11
CA ARG A 221 5.86 14.31 1.12
C ARG A 221 6.44 12.92 0.85
N TYR A 222 6.11 12.30 -0.28
CA TYR A 222 6.41 10.89 -0.53
C TYR A 222 7.29 10.63 -1.75
N LYS A 223 7.56 11.62 -2.60
CA LYS A 223 8.35 11.48 -3.83
C LYS A 223 9.75 10.92 -3.57
N ASP A 224 10.37 11.31 -2.46
CA ASP A 224 11.70 10.84 -2.07
C ASP A 224 11.69 9.37 -1.61
N GLY A 225 10.53 8.80 -1.25
CA GLY A 225 10.38 7.39 -0.87
C GLY A 225 10.05 6.45 -2.02
N VAL A 226 9.66 6.96 -3.19
CA VAL A 226 9.27 6.17 -4.36
C VAL A 226 10.38 6.15 -5.43
N PHE A 227 11.23 7.18 -5.48
CA PHE A 227 12.21 7.36 -6.56
C PHE A 227 13.67 7.49 -6.12
N SER A 228 14.03 7.33 -4.84
CA SER A 228 15.44 7.44 -4.42
C SER A 228 16.13 6.09 -4.25
N GLU A 229 16.95 5.74 -5.24
CA GLU A 229 18.26 5.14 -4.95
C GLU A 229 19.24 6.32 -4.76
N ASN A 230 19.61 6.61 -3.51
CA ASN A 230 20.77 7.43 -3.14
C ASN A 230 20.68 8.98 -3.19
N GLY A 231 19.56 9.55 -2.74
CA GLY A 231 19.53 10.82 -1.97
C GLY A 231 20.57 11.90 -2.27
N LYS A 232 20.68 12.36 -3.53
CA LYS A 232 21.33 13.63 -3.86
C LYS A 232 20.43 14.42 -4.82
N LYS A 233 20.15 15.66 -4.44
CA LYS A 233 19.61 16.67 -5.37
C LYS A 233 20.63 16.98 -6.46
#